data_AF-A0A2P2KXL7-F1
#
_entry.id   AF-A0A2P2KXL7-F1
#
_cell.length_a   1.000
_cell.length_b   1.000
_cell.length_c   1.000
_cell.angle_alpha   90.00
_cell.angle_beta   90.00
_cell.angle_gamma   90.00
#
_symmetry.space_group_name_H-M   'P 1'
#
loop_
_entity.id
_entity.type
_entity.pdbx_description
1 polymer ?
#
loop_
_entity_poly.entity_id
_entity_poly.type
_entity_poly.pdbx_seq_one_letter_code
_entity_poly.pdbx_strand_id
1 'polypeptide(L)'
;MSRDKVQSNPPIRSSRVTWEGCSVLLDINDGDRLVFARLTARSTLKIGNKNCSLQPLIGCAFGSLFQVENGKEGPFLSGVIPSKEVNNVGEKGDCQIMDECRDNRAIVDNNKAQSLTGEEIDAMRRQGMKGDEIIEALIANSSTFEKKTSFSQEKYRIKKQKKYAPRVLLRRPFVRRSTLTSALLL
;
A
#
# COMPACT_ATOMS: atom_id res chain seq x y z
N MET A 1 59.51 -10.75 -0.90
CA MET A 1 58.48 -9.88 -1.49
C MET A 1 57.22 -10.73 -1.70
N SER A 2 56.53 -11.06 -0.61
CA SER A 2 55.30 -11.87 -0.66
C SER A 2 54.12 -10.92 -0.60
N ARG A 3 53.28 -10.93 -1.64
CA ARG A 3 52.10 -10.08 -1.76
C ARG A 3 51.01 -10.66 -0.86
N ASP A 4 50.68 -9.96 0.21
CA ASP A 4 49.55 -10.27 1.07
C ASP A 4 48.24 -10.15 0.28
N LYS A 5 47.56 -11.29 0.12
CA LYS A 5 46.25 -11.38 -0.50
C LYS A 5 45.23 -11.00 0.57
N VAL A 6 44.78 -9.73 0.54
CA VAL A 6 43.69 -9.26 1.40
C VAL A 6 42.42 -10.02 1.04
N GLN A 7 42.10 -11.03 1.85
CA GLN A 7 40.87 -11.79 1.77
C GLN A 7 39.74 -10.87 2.24
N SER A 8 39.04 -10.22 1.30
CA SER A 8 37.85 -9.44 1.60
C SER A 8 36.74 -10.39 2.08
N ASN A 9 36.44 -10.38 3.38
CA ASN A 9 35.27 -11.06 3.92
C ASN A 9 34.01 -10.53 3.20
N PRO A 10 33.08 -11.40 2.75
CA PRO A 10 31.81 -10.92 2.21
C PRO A 10 31.09 -10.12 3.29
N PRO A 11 30.44 -9.00 2.95
CA PRO A 11 29.75 -8.17 3.93
C PRO A 11 28.73 -9.01 4.69
N ILE A 12 28.78 -8.93 6.02
CA ILE A 12 27.87 -9.61 6.93
C ILE A 12 26.44 -9.31 6.47
N ARG A 13 25.79 -10.30 5.85
CA ARG A 13 24.44 -10.15 5.31
C ARG A 13 23.50 -9.96 6.49
N SER A 14 23.11 -8.72 6.76
CA SER A 14 22.09 -8.49 7.77
C SER A 14 20.80 -9.15 7.27
N SER A 15 20.30 -10.16 7.99
CA SER A 15 19.05 -10.87 7.66
C SER A 15 17.81 -9.94 7.63
N ARG A 16 18.00 -8.67 8.00
CA ARG A 16 16.94 -7.67 8.16
C ARG A 16 16.76 -6.79 6.94
N VAL A 17 17.71 -6.76 6.01
CA VAL A 17 17.71 -5.85 4.87
C VAL A 17 17.70 -6.65 3.56
N THR A 18 17.09 -6.11 2.52
CA THR A 18 17.10 -6.69 1.17
C THR A 18 18.39 -6.35 0.43
N TRP A 19 18.78 -7.21 -0.51
CA TRP A 19 19.95 -7.01 -1.35
C TRP A 19 19.64 -7.41 -2.80
N GLU A 20 20.52 -7.02 -3.72
CA GLU A 20 20.38 -7.40 -5.12
C GLU A 20 20.47 -8.93 -5.29
N GLY A 21 19.50 -9.49 -6.01
CA GLY A 21 19.33 -10.93 -6.22
C GLY A 21 18.54 -11.64 -5.12
N CYS A 22 18.11 -10.95 -4.06
CA CYS A 22 17.32 -11.52 -2.97
C CYS A 22 15.87 -11.80 -3.40
N SER A 23 15.30 -12.89 -2.88
CA SER A 23 13.89 -13.21 -3.05
C SER A 23 13.06 -12.56 -1.94
N VAL A 24 11.98 -11.91 -2.32
CA VAL A 24 11.08 -11.21 -1.39
C VAL A 24 9.63 -11.58 -1.68
N LEU A 25 8.80 -11.43 -0.66
CA LEU A 25 7.35 -11.54 -0.78
C LEU A 25 6.78 -10.13 -0.69
N LEU A 26 6.04 -9.70 -1.71
CA LEU A 26 5.42 -8.39 -1.78
C LEU A 26 3.93 -8.55 -1.50
N ASP A 27 3.49 -7.92 -0.42
CA ASP A 27 2.11 -7.94 0.04
C ASP A 27 1.42 -6.66 -0.39
N ILE A 28 0.53 -6.78 -1.38
CA ILE A 28 -0.14 -5.65 -2.02
C ILE A 28 -1.51 -5.46 -1.36
N ASN A 29 -1.79 -4.24 -0.90
CA ASN A 29 -3.04 -3.84 -0.26
C ASN A 29 -3.45 -4.74 0.92
N ASP A 30 -2.50 -5.04 1.81
CA ASP A 30 -2.74 -5.76 3.07
C ASP A 30 -3.41 -7.15 2.88
N GLY A 31 -2.92 -7.92 1.90
CA GLY A 31 -3.33 -9.29 1.65
C GLY A 31 -4.21 -9.49 0.43
N ASP A 32 -4.58 -8.45 -0.32
CA ASP A 32 -5.36 -8.61 -1.56
C ASP A 32 -4.57 -9.42 -2.60
N ARG A 33 -3.25 -9.23 -2.67
CA ARG A 33 -2.38 -9.99 -3.57
C ARG A 33 -0.98 -10.14 -2.98
N LEU A 34 -0.52 -11.38 -2.87
CA LEU A 34 0.85 -11.73 -2.52
C LEU A 34 1.64 -12.09 -3.77
N VAL A 35 2.80 -11.46 -3.97
CA VAL A 35 3.67 -11.72 -5.13
C VAL A 35 5.06 -12.09 -4.66
N PHE A 36 5.56 -13.23 -5.13
CA PHE A 36 6.95 -13.60 -4.97
C PHE A 36 7.78 -12.96 -6.08
N ALA A 37 8.82 -12.23 -5.72
CA ALA A 37 9.68 -11.54 -6.69
C ALA A 37 11.16 -11.67 -6.30
N ARG A 38 12.02 -11.69 -7.31
CA ARG A 38 13.47 -11.56 -7.12
C ARG A 38 13.86 -10.12 -7.42
N LEU A 39 14.52 -9.47 -6.46
CA LEU A 39 14.99 -8.09 -6.61
C LEU A 39 16.23 -8.07 -7.52
N THR A 40 16.19 -7.35 -8.62
CA THR A 40 17.34 -7.08 -9.49
C THR A 40 17.25 -5.63 -9.96
N ALA A 41 18.34 -5.02 -10.41
CA ALA A 41 18.32 -3.61 -10.86
C ALA A 41 17.28 -3.32 -11.95
N ARG A 42 16.90 -4.33 -12.76
CA ARG A 42 15.90 -4.19 -13.84
C ARG A 42 14.55 -4.83 -13.52
N SER A 43 14.32 -5.33 -12.30
CA SER A 43 13.06 -6.00 -12.01
C SER A 43 11.91 -5.01 -11.86
N THR A 44 10.81 -5.32 -12.55
CA THR A 44 9.57 -4.54 -12.52
C THR A 44 8.43 -5.41 -12.04
N LEU A 45 7.51 -4.84 -11.28
CA LEU A 45 6.30 -5.50 -10.82
C LEU A 45 5.05 -4.80 -11.34
N LYS A 46 4.10 -5.60 -11.83
CA LYS A 46 2.76 -5.11 -12.16
C LYS A 46 1.91 -4.99 -10.89
N ILE A 47 1.67 -3.76 -10.46
CA ILE A 47 0.78 -3.42 -9.34
C ILE A 47 -0.48 -2.75 -9.93
N GLY A 48 -1.61 -3.45 -9.83
CA GLY A 48 -2.83 -3.05 -10.55
C GLY A 48 -2.59 -3.06 -12.07
N ASN A 49 -2.76 -1.90 -12.71
CA ASN A 49 -2.51 -1.71 -14.14
C ASN A 49 -1.21 -0.94 -14.45
N LYS A 50 -0.29 -0.84 -13.49
CA LYS A 50 0.95 -0.07 -13.60
C LYS A 50 2.16 -0.98 -13.39
N ASN A 51 3.22 -0.78 -14.17
CA ASN A 51 4.49 -1.47 -14.00
C ASN A 51 5.45 -0.58 -13.20
N CYS A 52 5.81 -1.00 -11.99
CA CYS A 52 6.65 -0.23 -11.09
C CYS A 52 8.04 -0.88 -10.97
N SER A 53 9.10 -0.07 -10.91
CA SER A 53 10.46 -0.58 -10.65
C SER A 53 10.61 -1.02 -9.19
N LEU A 54 11.26 -2.16 -8.97
CA LEU A 54 11.58 -2.68 -7.64
C LEU A 54 12.96 -2.26 -7.14
N GLN A 55 13.73 -1.52 -7.94
CA GLN A 55 15.05 -1.02 -7.57
C GLN A 55 15.06 -0.26 -6.23
N PRO A 56 14.06 0.60 -5.90
CA PRO A 56 14.02 1.30 -4.61
C PRO A 56 13.88 0.38 -3.40
N LEU A 57 13.50 -0.89 -3.59
CA LEU A 57 13.34 -1.85 -2.51
C LEU A 57 14.67 -2.48 -2.09
N ILE A 58 15.73 -2.34 -2.89
CA ILE A 58 17.06 -2.91 -2.61
C ILE A 58 17.72 -2.05 -1.52
N GLY A 59 18.18 -2.68 -0.44
CA GLY A 59 18.77 -1.98 0.71
C GLY A 59 17.75 -1.51 1.74
N CYS A 60 16.46 -1.82 1.57
CA CYS A 60 15.42 -1.53 2.56
C CYS A 60 15.20 -2.68 3.54
N ALA A 61 14.71 -2.37 4.74
CA ALA A 61 14.42 -3.39 5.74
C ALA A 61 13.16 -4.20 5.37
N PHE A 62 13.15 -5.49 5.68
CA PHE A 62 11.91 -6.26 5.66
C PHE A 62 10.92 -5.65 6.68
N GLY A 63 9.66 -5.49 6.27
CA GLY A 63 8.62 -4.79 7.01
C GLY A 63 8.42 -3.34 6.55
N SER A 64 9.28 -2.80 5.69
CA SER A 64 9.09 -1.48 5.10
C SER A 64 7.84 -1.44 4.21
N LEU A 65 7.10 -0.34 4.33
CA LEU A 65 5.92 -0.03 3.53
C LEU A 65 6.29 0.90 2.40
N PHE A 66 5.71 0.66 1.25
CA PHE A 66 5.88 1.46 0.05
C PHE A 66 4.52 1.82 -0.51
N GLN A 67 4.41 2.97 -1.14
CA GLN A 67 3.22 3.43 -1.83
C GLN A 67 3.55 3.67 -3.29
N VAL A 68 2.65 3.24 -4.17
CA VAL A 68 2.78 3.48 -5.59
C VAL A 68 2.36 4.91 -5.89
N GLU A 69 3.32 5.74 -6.30
CA GLU A 69 3.08 7.12 -6.74
C GLU A 69 3.32 7.25 -8.24
N ASN A 70 2.72 8.27 -8.86
CA ASN A 70 2.95 8.61 -10.26
C ASN A 70 3.92 9.78 -10.34
N GLY A 71 5.13 9.53 -10.84
CA GLY A 71 6.10 10.58 -11.14
C GLY A 71 6.06 11.00 -12.61
N LYS A 72 6.87 12.01 -12.95
CA LYS A 72 7.06 12.50 -14.33
C LYS A 72 7.62 11.42 -15.27
N GLU A 73 8.44 10.51 -14.73
CA GLU A 73 9.07 9.41 -15.48
C GLU A 73 8.29 8.08 -15.39
N GLY A 74 7.11 8.10 -14.79
CA GLY A 74 6.26 6.93 -14.60
C GLY A 74 6.05 6.54 -13.14
N PRO A 75 5.38 5.41 -12.89
CA PRO A 75 5.03 4.99 -11.55
C PRO A 75 6.25 4.44 -10.79
N PHE A 76 6.45 4.95 -9.58
CA PHE A 76 7.57 4.55 -8.71
C PHE A 76 7.07 4.18 -7.31
N LEU A 77 7.90 3.45 -6.58
CA LEU A 77 7.64 3.07 -5.19
C LEU A 77 8.30 4.09 -4.27
N SER A 78 7.47 4.84 -3.55
CA SER A 78 7.91 5.76 -2.50
C SER A 78 7.87 5.06 -1.15
N GLY A 79 8.93 5.18 -0.36
CA GLY A 79 8.98 4.63 0.99
C GLY A 79 8.02 5.40 1.90
N VAL A 80 7.04 4.70 2.47
CA VAL A 80 6.14 5.27 3.47
C VAL A 80 6.74 4.96 4.83
N ILE A 81 7.32 5.99 5.45
CA ILE A 81 7.57 5.93 6.88
C ILE A 81 6.19 5.92 7.54
N PRO A 82 5.87 4.95 8.41
CA PRO A 82 4.70 5.04 9.26
C PRO A 82 4.94 6.18 10.26
N SER A 83 4.82 7.43 9.79
CA SER A 83 4.54 8.55 10.67
C SER A 83 3.23 8.20 11.36
N LYS A 84 3.15 8.50 12.66
CA LYS A 84 2.05 8.17 13.58
C LYS A 84 0.64 8.59 13.14
N GLU A 85 0.46 9.12 11.94
CA GLU A 85 -0.78 9.74 11.47
C GLU A 85 -1.65 8.88 10.54
N VAL A 86 -1.15 7.75 10.01
CA VAL A 86 -1.95 6.90 9.09
C VAL A 86 -2.38 5.56 9.70
N ASN A 87 -2.06 5.33 10.98
CA ASN A 87 -2.64 4.25 11.79
C ASN A 87 -3.24 4.85 13.08
N ASN A 88 -4.07 5.87 12.98
CA ASN A 88 -4.98 6.22 14.09
C ASN A 88 -6.13 5.20 14.16
N VAL A 89 -5.75 3.92 14.38
CA VAL A 89 -6.57 2.98 15.14
C VAL A 89 -6.18 3.24 16.59
N GLY A 90 -6.83 4.23 17.20
CA GLY A 90 -6.52 4.69 18.54
C GLY A 90 -7.44 5.85 18.90
N GLU A 91 -8.63 5.50 19.37
CA GLU A 91 -9.52 6.27 20.24
C GLU A 91 -9.12 7.74 20.47
N LYS A 92 -9.52 8.64 19.56
CA LYS A 92 -9.88 10.00 19.96
C LYS A 92 -11.33 9.95 20.42
N GLY A 93 -11.50 9.60 21.70
CA GLY A 93 -12.74 9.81 22.44
C GLY A 93 -13.00 11.30 22.57
N ASP A 94 -13.69 11.88 21.58
CA ASP A 94 -14.45 13.12 21.78
C ASP A 94 -15.55 13.40 20.73
N CYS A 95 -16.08 12.37 20.05
CA CYS A 95 -17.20 12.53 19.09
C CYS A 95 -18.20 11.35 19.08
N GLN A 96 -18.28 10.55 20.15
CA GLN A 96 -19.10 9.32 20.15
C GLN A 96 -20.62 9.57 20.22
N ILE A 97 -21.08 10.81 20.46
CA ILE A 97 -22.52 11.09 20.66
C ILE A 97 -23.24 11.55 19.36
N MET A 98 -22.52 11.95 18.31
CA MET A 98 -23.17 12.42 17.06
C MET A 98 -23.32 11.36 15.95
N ASP A 99 -22.60 10.24 16.06
CA ASP A 99 -22.51 9.25 14.97
C ASP A 99 -23.69 8.26 14.96
N GLU A 100 -24.33 8.02 16.11
CA GLU A 100 -25.49 7.13 16.24
C GLU A 100 -26.76 7.66 15.53
N CYS A 101 -26.76 8.91 15.06
CA CYS A 101 -27.91 9.53 14.39
C CYS A 101 -27.79 9.61 12.86
N ARG A 102 -26.63 9.28 12.28
CA ARG A 102 -26.47 9.28 10.81
C ARG A 102 -26.95 7.94 10.26
N ASP A 103 -28.01 7.99 9.43
CA ASP A 103 -28.59 6.82 8.78
C ASP A 103 -28.59 7.00 7.24
N ASN A 104 -28.37 5.91 6.52
CA ASN A 104 -28.33 5.87 5.06
C ASN A 104 -29.72 5.92 4.39
N ARG A 105 -30.83 5.98 5.16
CA ARG A 105 -32.22 6.00 4.62
C ARG A 105 -32.49 7.12 3.61
N ALA A 106 -31.86 8.28 3.77
CA ALA A 106 -32.06 9.43 2.88
C ALA A 106 -31.12 9.45 1.66
N ILE A 107 -30.25 8.45 1.50
CA ILE A 107 -29.30 8.37 0.38
C ILE A 107 -30.01 7.78 -0.83
N VAL A 108 -30.27 8.63 -1.83
CA VAL A 108 -30.80 8.22 -3.13
C VAL A 108 -29.66 8.06 -4.12
N ASP A 109 -29.58 6.89 -4.76
CA ASP A 109 -28.59 6.62 -5.80
C ASP A 109 -29.05 7.21 -7.15
N ASN A 110 -28.64 8.44 -7.41
CA ASN A 110 -28.95 9.15 -8.64
C ASN A 110 -27.76 9.21 -9.61
N ASN A 111 -26.68 8.45 -9.37
CA ASN A 111 -25.40 8.50 -10.10
C ASN A 111 -24.74 9.90 -10.23
N LYS A 112 -25.31 10.94 -9.61
CA LYS A 112 -24.81 12.34 -9.59
C LYS A 112 -24.11 12.67 -8.27
N ALA A 113 -23.85 11.66 -7.45
CA ALA A 113 -23.26 11.82 -6.12
C ALA A 113 -21.78 12.24 -6.16
N GLN A 114 -21.08 12.01 -7.28
CA GLN A 114 -19.69 12.40 -7.48
C GLN A 114 -19.62 13.45 -8.60
N SER A 115 -19.15 14.65 -8.28
CA SER A 115 -19.04 15.74 -9.26
C SER A 115 -17.85 15.59 -10.20
N LEU A 116 -16.76 14.97 -9.73
CA LEU A 116 -15.55 14.75 -10.53
C LEU A 116 -15.75 13.69 -11.61
N THR A 117 -15.40 14.06 -12.84
CA THR A 117 -15.42 13.20 -14.03
C THR A 117 -14.20 12.27 -14.08
N GLY A 118 -14.29 11.21 -14.88
CA GLY A 118 -13.18 10.30 -15.11
C GLY A 118 -11.96 11.00 -15.73
N GLU A 119 -12.20 11.97 -16.62
CA GLU A 119 -11.15 12.73 -17.31
C GLU A 119 -10.36 13.61 -16.34
N GLU A 120 -11.04 14.30 -15.42
CA GLU A 120 -10.39 15.09 -14.37
C GLU A 120 -9.54 14.21 -13.45
N ILE A 121 -10.04 13.03 -13.08
CA ILE A 121 -9.27 12.07 -12.26
C ILE A 121 -8.02 11.60 -13.01
N ASP A 122 -8.12 11.34 -14.31
CA ASP A 122 -6.97 10.96 -15.12
C ASP A 122 -6.00 12.13 -15.34
N ALA A 123 -6.50 13.37 -15.42
CA ALA A 123 -5.67 14.57 -15.44
C ALA A 123 -4.85 14.71 -14.15
N MET A 124 -5.46 14.56 -12.98
CA MET A 124 -4.75 14.56 -11.68
C MET A 124 -3.66 13.48 -11.63
N ARG A 125 -3.95 12.29 -12.19
CA ARG A 125 -2.98 11.18 -12.27
C ARG A 125 -1.83 11.45 -13.23
N ARG A 126 -2.07 12.18 -14.33
CA ARG A 126 -1.04 12.59 -15.29
C ARG A 126 -0.19 13.74 -14.76
N GLN A 127 -0.78 14.63 -13.98
CA GLN A 127 -0.07 15.70 -13.26
C GLN A 127 0.86 15.16 -12.16
N GLY A 128 0.72 13.88 -11.81
CA GLY A 128 1.53 13.24 -10.77
C GLY A 128 1.08 13.60 -9.36
N MET A 129 -0.19 13.99 -9.18
CA MET A 129 -0.75 14.18 -7.84
C MET A 129 -0.67 12.90 -7.04
N LYS A 130 -0.48 13.04 -5.72
CA LYS A 130 -0.39 11.88 -4.83
C LYS A 130 -1.74 11.17 -4.78
N GLY A 131 -1.69 9.85 -4.60
CA GLY A 131 -2.91 9.05 -4.49
C GLY A 131 -3.80 9.51 -3.33
N ASP A 132 -3.22 9.99 -2.24
CA ASP A 132 -3.94 10.51 -1.07
C ASP A 132 -4.68 11.82 -1.38
N GLU A 133 -4.03 12.76 -2.08
CA GLU A 133 -4.65 14.02 -2.55
C GLU A 133 -5.83 13.76 -3.50
N ILE A 134 -5.71 12.75 -4.37
CA ILE A 134 -6.80 12.33 -5.26
C ILE A 134 -7.99 11.81 -4.43
N ILE A 135 -7.73 11.11 -3.33
CA ILE A 135 -8.79 10.58 -2.46
C ILE A 135 -9.48 11.73 -1.71
N GLU A 136 -8.72 12.71 -1.22
CA GLU A 136 -9.26 13.91 -0.57
C GLU A 136 -10.14 14.71 -1.54
N ALA A 137 -9.68 14.94 -2.77
CA ALA A 137 -10.46 15.62 -3.80
C ALA A 137 -11.75 14.86 -4.13
N LEU A 138 -11.72 13.52 -4.17
CA LEU A 138 -12.91 12.68 -4.38
C LEU A 138 -13.90 12.79 -3.22
N ILE A 139 -13.41 12.91 -1.99
CA ILE A 139 -14.25 13.10 -0.81
C ILE A 139 -14.90 14.49 -0.82
N ALA A 140 -14.12 15.54 -1.09
CA ALA A 140 -14.61 16.92 -1.16
C ALA A 140 -15.67 17.13 -2.24
N ASN A 141 -15.57 16.41 -3.36
CA ASN A 141 -16.52 16.46 -4.47
C ASN A 141 -17.66 15.43 -4.38
N SER A 142 -17.82 14.76 -3.23
CA SER A 142 -18.87 13.76 -3.01
C SER A 142 -19.97 14.30 -2.11
N SER A 143 -21.11 14.68 -2.71
CA SER A 143 -22.27 15.25 -2.00
C SER A 143 -22.96 14.31 -1.00
N THR A 144 -22.71 13.00 -1.13
CA THR A 144 -23.28 11.96 -0.25
C THR A 144 -22.32 11.47 0.82
N PHE A 145 -21.06 11.92 0.82
CA PHE A 145 -20.04 11.34 1.70
C PHE A 145 -20.32 11.67 3.16
N GLU A 146 -20.61 12.93 3.48
CA GLU A 146 -20.85 13.39 4.85
C GLU A 146 -22.13 12.81 5.47
N LYS A 147 -23.13 12.52 4.63
CA LYS A 147 -24.43 11.95 5.05
C LYS A 147 -24.34 10.47 5.42
N LYS A 148 -23.27 9.79 5.02
CA LYS A 148 -23.05 8.38 5.32
C LYS A 148 -22.62 8.19 6.77
N THR A 149 -22.88 6.99 7.29
CA THR A 149 -22.35 6.53 8.58
C THR A 149 -20.81 6.50 8.58
N SER A 150 -20.17 6.64 9.75
CA SER A 150 -18.72 6.54 9.90
C SER A 150 -18.12 5.28 9.27
N PHE A 151 -18.73 4.11 9.51
CA PHE A 151 -18.32 2.85 8.90
C PHE A 151 -18.39 2.88 7.37
N SER A 152 -19.41 3.52 6.81
CA SER A 152 -19.58 3.65 5.36
C SER A 152 -18.57 4.61 4.75
N GLN A 153 -18.23 5.70 5.46
CA GLN A 153 -17.18 6.64 5.08
C GLN A 153 -15.80 5.97 5.08
N GLU A 154 -15.48 5.23 6.15
CA GLU A 154 -14.19 4.54 6.28
C GLU A 154 -14.04 3.44 5.22
N LYS A 155 -15.09 2.64 5.01
CA LYS A 155 -15.13 1.66 3.92
C LYS A 155 -14.90 2.31 2.55
N TYR A 156 -15.45 3.50 2.32
CA TYR A 156 -15.22 4.25 1.08
C TYR A 156 -13.76 4.70 0.96
N ARG A 157 -13.16 5.24 2.03
CA ARG A 157 -11.75 5.62 2.08
C ARG A 157 -10.83 4.45 1.76
N ILE A 158 -10.98 3.31 2.45
CA ILE A 158 -10.18 2.10 2.20
C ILE A 158 -10.31 1.64 0.74
N LYS A 159 -11.53 1.64 0.19
CA LYS A 159 -11.76 1.25 -1.22
C LYS A 159 -11.04 2.19 -2.20
N LYS A 160 -11.00 3.49 -1.91
CA LYS A 160 -10.33 4.48 -2.76
C LYS A 160 -8.81 4.43 -2.56
N GLN A 161 -8.31 4.21 -1.34
CA GLN A 161 -6.89 3.95 -1.06
C GLN A 161 -6.36 2.81 -1.92
N LYS A 162 -7.03 1.65 -1.88
CA LYS A 162 -6.64 0.48 -2.66
C LYS A 162 -6.58 0.74 -4.18
N LYS A 163 -7.37 1.69 -4.68
CA LYS A 163 -7.45 2.04 -6.12
C LYS A 163 -6.46 3.12 -6.54
N TYR A 164 -6.28 4.16 -5.74
CA TYR A 164 -5.52 5.36 -6.11
C TYR A 164 -4.14 5.43 -5.46
N ALA A 165 -3.97 4.83 -4.29
CA ALA A 165 -2.72 4.76 -3.53
C ALA A 165 -2.42 3.31 -3.05
N PRO A 166 -2.17 2.36 -3.98
CA PRO A 166 -1.83 0.99 -3.60
C PRO A 166 -0.60 0.94 -2.70
N ARG A 167 -0.72 0.22 -1.59
CA ARG A 167 0.37 0.00 -0.63
C ARG A 167 1.01 -1.35 -0.87
N VAL A 168 2.32 -1.41 -0.72
CA VAL A 168 3.14 -2.61 -0.88
C VAL A 168 3.98 -2.79 0.35
N LEU A 169 3.78 -3.90 1.04
CA LEU A 169 4.53 -4.29 2.22
C LEU A 169 5.60 -5.32 1.84
N LEU A 170 6.85 -5.00 2.17
CA LEU A 170 8.00 -5.86 1.91
C LEU A 170 8.08 -6.95 2.97
N ARG A 171 7.73 -8.18 2.63
CA ARG A 171 7.76 -9.34 3.53
C ARG A 171 8.93 -10.26 3.23
N ARG A 172 9.35 -10.98 4.27
CA ARG A 172 10.29 -12.10 4.12
C ARG A 172 9.56 -13.27 3.45
N PRO A 173 10.23 -14.01 2.56
CA PRO A 173 9.75 -15.32 2.16
C PRO A 173 9.63 -16.20 3.40
N PHE A 174 8.40 -16.61 3.73
CA PHE A 174 8.18 -17.61 4.76
C PHE A 174 7.79 -18.92 4.07
N VAL A 175 8.37 -20.02 4.54
CA VAL A 175 7.76 -21.34 4.31
C VAL A 175 6.73 -21.48 5.41
N ARG A 176 5.44 -21.48 5.06
CA ARG A 176 4.40 -21.87 6.02
C ARG A 176 4.68 -23.35 6.30
N ARG A 177 5.29 -23.67 7.44
CA ARG A 177 5.28 -25.03 7.97
C ARG A 177 3.82 -25.33 8.27
N SER A 178 3.11 -25.95 7.33
CA SER A 178 1.83 -26.58 7.63
C SER A 178 2.12 -27.69 8.63
N THR A 179 1.98 -27.41 9.92
CA THR A 179 1.81 -28.47 10.91
C THR A 179 0.47 -29.13 10.58
N LEU A 180 0.50 -30.11 9.68
CA LEU A 180 -0.57 -31.09 9.55
C LEU A 180 -0.55 -31.90 10.85
N THR A 181 -1.08 -31.33 11.93
CA THR A 181 -1.59 -32.13 13.03
C THR A 181 -2.87 -32.76 12.50
N SER A 182 -2.70 -33.90 11.81
CA SER A 182 -3.78 -34.83 11.55
C SER A 182 -4.42 -35.15 12.89
N ALA A 183 -5.63 -34.64 13.11
CA ALA A 183 -6.48 -35.07 14.20
C ALA A 183 -6.86 -36.53 13.90
N LEU A 184 -6.04 -37.46 14.40
CA LEU A 184 -6.44 -38.84 14.60
C LEU A 184 -7.24 -38.85 15.90
N LEU A 185 -8.55 -38.68 15.78
CA LEU A 185 -9.50 -38.97 16.87
C LEU A 185 -10.05 -40.37 16.56
N LEU A 186 -9.55 -41.35 17.31
CA LEU A 186 -10.15 -42.66 17.51
C LEU A 186 -11.44 -42.52 18.31
#